data_AF-A0A529HVE1-F1
#
_entry.id   AF-A0A529HVE1-F1
#
_cell.length_a   1.000
_cell.length_b   1.000
_cell.length_c   1.000
_cell.angle_alpha   90.00
_cell.angle_beta   90.00
_cell.angle_gamma   90.00
#
_symmetry.space_group_name_H-M   'P 1'
#
loop_
_entity.id
_entity.type
_entity.pdbx_description
1 polymer ?
#
loop_
_entity_poly.entity_id
_entity_poly.type
_entity_poly.pdbx_seq_one_letter_code
_entity_poly.pdbx_strand_id
1 'polypeptide(L)'
;ILKSMYNLSDEGLCERWLENLYYQLFCGEEFFQHRLVFDRTSLTRWRLRMGEERLMALLQESLAAATRLGAAKPADFRAVIVDTTVQEKAITFPTDAKLMQRARERLVKLAKK
;
A
#
# COMPACT_ATOMS: atom_id res chain seq x y z
N ILE A 1 -9.00 0.84 1.18
CA ILE A 1 -9.31 1.79 2.28
C ILE A 1 -8.20 1.76 3.34
N LEU A 2 -8.07 0.72 4.18
CA LEU A 2 -7.06 0.66 5.26
C LEU A 2 -5.62 0.93 4.80
N LYS A 3 -5.21 0.34 3.66
CA LYS A 3 -3.89 0.59 3.07
C LYS A 3 -3.63 2.08 2.81
N SER A 4 -4.61 2.76 2.20
CA SER A 4 -4.49 4.17 1.80
C SER A 4 -4.58 5.10 3.00
N MET A 5 -5.46 4.81 3.97
CA MET A 5 -5.65 5.64 5.16
C MET A 5 -4.38 5.73 6.03
N TYR A 6 -3.61 4.65 6.08
CA TYR A 6 -2.39 4.57 6.90
C TYR A 6 -1.09 4.55 6.08
N ASN A 7 -1.18 4.81 4.77
CA ASN A 7 -0.05 4.79 3.83
C ASN A 7 0.83 3.51 3.96
N LEU A 8 0.20 2.34 3.99
CA LEU A 8 0.87 1.06 4.20
C LEU A 8 1.27 0.39 2.88
N SER A 9 2.32 -0.44 2.94
CA SER A 9 2.57 -1.44 1.88
C SER A 9 1.57 -2.60 1.97
N ASP A 10 1.55 -3.47 0.96
CA ASP A 10 0.69 -4.66 1.00
C ASP A 10 1.11 -5.61 2.12
N GLU A 11 2.42 -5.76 2.36
CA GLU A 11 2.97 -6.54 3.47
C GLU A 11 2.60 -5.92 4.82
N GLY A 12 2.82 -4.61 4.98
CA GLY A 12 2.52 -3.90 6.23
C GLY A 12 1.02 -3.89 6.57
N LEU A 13 0.15 -3.91 5.55
CA LEU A 13 -1.28 -4.11 5.77
C LEU A 13 -1.57 -5.52 6.30
N CYS A 14 -0.98 -6.56 5.70
CA CYS A 14 -1.20 -7.94 6.12
C CYS A 14 -0.71 -8.17 7.57
N GLU A 15 0.45 -7.64 7.92
CA GLU A 15 1.01 -7.73 9.27
C GLU A 15 0.11 -7.02 10.29
N ARG A 16 -0.31 -5.78 10.01
CA ARG A 16 -1.23 -5.07 10.91
C ARG A 16 -2.62 -5.71 11.00
N TRP A 17 -3.09 -6.36 9.94
CA TRP A 17 -4.38 -7.04 9.96
C TRP A 17 -4.37 -8.23 10.93
N LEU A 18 -3.26 -8.97 11.02
CA LEU A 18 -3.11 -10.08 11.98
C LEU A 18 -3.15 -9.61 13.44
N GLU A 19 -2.59 -8.43 13.72
CA GLU A 19 -2.41 -7.93 15.08
C GLU A 19 -3.60 -7.08 15.56
N ASN A 20 -4.43 -6.56 14.65
CA ASN A 20 -5.44 -5.56 14.96
C ASN A 20 -6.88 -6.09 14.80
N LEU A 21 -7.55 -6.32 15.93
CA LEU A 21 -8.94 -6.77 15.99
C LEU A 21 -9.91 -5.87 15.22
N TYR A 22 -9.69 -4.55 15.24
CA TYR A 22 -10.54 -3.58 14.53
C TYR A 22 -10.40 -3.70 13.01
N TYR A 23 -9.22 -4.06 12.51
CA TYR A 23 -9.02 -4.28 11.08
C TYR A 23 -9.74 -5.54 10.62
N GLN A 24 -9.72 -6.60 11.43
CA GLN A 24 -10.41 -7.84 11.12
C GLN A 24 -11.92 -7.64 11.14
N LEU A 25 -12.44 -6.97 12.18
CA LEU A 25 -13.85 -6.61 12.28
C LEU A 25 -14.30 -5.75 11.09
N PHE A 26 -13.50 -4.73 10.71
CA PHE A 26 -13.79 -3.90 9.54
C PHE A 26 -13.81 -4.71 8.24
N CYS A 27 -12.99 -5.75 8.13
CA CYS A 27 -12.99 -6.67 7.01
C CYS A 27 -14.12 -7.73 7.05
N GLY A 28 -14.95 -7.74 8.10
CA GLY A 28 -16.10 -8.64 8.24
C GLY A 28 -15.83 -9.92 9.03
N GLU A 29 -14.70 -10.02 9.74
CA GLU A 29 -14.44 -11.16 10.62
C GLU A 29 -15.23 -11.02 11.94
N GLU A 30 -15.94 -12.08 12.32
CA GLU A 30 -16.68 -12.14 13.60
C GLU A 30 -15.77 -12.58 14.76
N PHE A 31 -14.71 -13.33 14.46
CA PHE A 31 -13.76 -13.86 15.43
C PHE A 31 -12.34 -13.41 15.09
N PHE A 32 -11.51 -13.30 16.13
CA PHE A 32 -10.12 -12.92 15.93
C PHE A 32 -9.33 -14.04 15.24
N GLN A 33 -8.81 -13.73 14.06
CA GLN A 33 -8.01 -14.59 13.23
C GLN A 33 -6.52 -14.39 13.52
N HIS A 34 -5.80 -15.49 13.74
CA HIS A 34 -4.35 -15.49 13.95
C HIS A 34 -3.56 -15.84 12.69
N ARG A 35 -4.24 -16.11 11.58
CA ARG A 35 -3.62 -16.48 10.30
C ARG A 35 -4.19 -15.63 9.19
N LEU A 36 -3.35 -15.31 8.22
CA LEU A 36 -3.78 -14.61 7.03
C LEU A 36 -4.66 -15.54 6.21
N VAL A 37 -5.86 -15.07 5.90
CA VAL A 37 -6.84 -15.80 5.07
C VAL A 37 -6.47 -15.73 3.58
N PHE A 38 -5.55 -14.83 3.22
CA PHE A 38 -5.09 -14.61 1.86
C PHE A 38 -3.58 -14.46 1.80
N ASP A 39 -2.96 -14.99 0.74
CA ASP A 39 -1.54 -14.76 0.48
C ASP A 39 -1.26 -13.28 0.16
N ARG A 40 -0.09 -12.78 0.52
CA ARG A 40 0.33 -11.39 0.28
C ARG A 40 0.21 -11.00 -1.20
N THR A 41 0.51 -11.93 -2.11
CA THR A 41 0.42 -11.70 -3.55
C THR A 41 -1.02 -11.64 -4.06
N SER A 42 -2.00 -12.10 -3.27
CA SER A 42 -3.41 -12.08 -3.62
C SER A 42 -3.91 -10.66 -3.84
N LEU A 43 -3.41 -9.67 -3.09
CA LEU A 43 -3.79 -8.27 -3.26
C LEU A 43 -3.37 -7.72 -4.63
N THR A 44 -2.13 -8.01 -5.04
CA THR A 44 -1.61 -7.61 -6.35
C THR A 44 -2.33 -8.34 -7.47
N ARG A 45 -2.52 -9.67 -7.33
CA ARG A 45 -3.24 -10.49 -8.31
C ARG A 45 -4.70 -10.06 -8.46
N TRP A 46 -5.35 -9.67 -7.37
CA TRP A 46 -6.72 -9.17 -7.39
C TRP A 46 -6.81 -7.86 -8.17
N ARG A 47 -5.92 -6.89 -7.90
CA ARG A 47 -5.90 -5.62 -8.65
C ARG A 47 -5.68 -5.83 -10.15
N LEU A 48 -4.75 -6.72 -10.51
CA LEU A 48 -4.50 -7.06 -11.91
C LEU A 48 -5.71 -7.74 -12.57
N ARG A 49 -6.43 -8.60 -11.84
CA ARG A 49 -7.64 -9.28 -12.35
C ARG A 49 -8.81 -8.33 -12.52
N MET A 50 -8.98 -7.38 -11.60
CA MET A 50 -10.01 -6.36 -11.72
C MET A 50 -9.77 -5.52 -12.97
N GLY A 51 -8.51 -5.15 -13.23
CA GLY A 51 -8.17 -4.29 -14.36
C GLY A 51 -8.68 -2.86 -14.14
N GLU A 52 -8.26 -1.95 -15.02
CA GLU A 52 -8.54 -0.52 -14.89
C GLU A 52 -10.04 -0.22 -14.98
N GLU A 53 -10.74 -0.76 -15.98
CA GLU A 53 -12.16 -0.47 -16.21
C GLU A 53 -13.05 -0.81 -15.00
N ARG A 54 -12.87 -2.00 -14.40
CA ARG A 54 -13.69 -2.40 -13.24
C ARG A 54 -13.32 -1.64 -11.98
N LEU A 55 -12.04 -1.29 -11.81
CA LEU A 55 -11.60 -0.46 -10.70
C LEU A 55 -12.17 0.96 -10.82
N MET A 56 -12.24 1.50 -12.02
CA MET A 56 -12.84 2.80 -12.29
C MET A 56 -14.33 2.82 -11.98
N ALA A 57 -15.08 1.80 -12.38
CA ALA A 57 -16.49 1.67 -12.02
C ALA A 57 -16.70 1.59 -10.49
N LEU A 58 -15.85 0.84 -9.79
CA LEU A 58 -15.87 0.74 -8.32
C LEU A 58 -15.57 2.08 -7.65
N LEU A 59 -14.63 2.85 -8.19
CA LEU A 59 -14.30 4.18 -7.71
C LEU A 59 -15.48 5.14 -7.88
N GLN A 60 -16.12 5.14 -9.06
CA GLN A 60 -17.30 5.95 -9.33
C GLN A 60 -18.44 5.64 -8.36
N GLU A 61 -18.75 4.36 -8.14
CA GLU A 61 -19.79 3.97 -7.19
C GLU A 61 -19.43 4.36 -5.75
N SER A 62 -18.15 4.25 -5.36
CA SER A 62 -17.69 4.68 -4.04
C SER A 62 -17.88 6.19 -3.82
N LEU A 63 -17.62 7.02 -4.84
CA LEU A 63 -17.84 8.47 -4.78
C LEU A 63 -19.34 8.81 -4.75
N ALA A 64 -20.15 8.10 -5.53
CA ALA A 64 -21.61 8.25 -5.52
C ALA A 64 -22.21 7.86 -4.16
N ALA A 65 -21.73 6.76 -3.55
CA ALA A 65 -22.12 6.35 -2.20
C ALA A 65 -21.70 7.38 -1.14
N ALA A 66 -20.48 7.92 -1.22
CA ALA A 66 -20.02 8.97 -0.30
C ALA A 66 -20.89 10.23 -0.39
N THR A 67 -21.33 10.60 -1.59
CA THR A 67 -22.25 11.73 -1.80
C THR A 67 -23.64 11.44 -1.20
N ARG A 68 -24.18 10.24 -1.42
CA ARG A 68 -25.49 9.82 -0.87
C ARG A 68 -25.51 9.78 0.65
N LEU A 69 -24.40 9.35 1.26
CA LEU A 69 -24.25 9.26 2.72
C LEU A 69 -23.89 10.61 3.36
N GLY A 70 -23.73 11.67 2.57
CA GLY A 70 -23.34 13.01 3.06
C GLY A 70 -21.90 13.10 3.55
N ALA A 71 -21.08 12.08 3.30
CA ALA A 71 -19.66 12.05 3.69
C ALA A 71 -18.78 12.96 2.82
N ALA A 72 -19.25 13.31 1.62
CA ALA A 72 -18.57 14.22 0.70
C ALA A 72 -19.59 15.05 -0.09
N LYS A 73 -19.22 16.27 -0.47
CA LYS A 73 -20.02 17.13 -1.34
C LYS A 73 -19.54 16.98 -2.79
N PRO A 74 -20.43 17.12 -3.79
CA PRO A 74 -20.01 17.12 -5.20
C PRO A 74 -18.94 18.18 -5.54
N ALA A 75 -18.87 19.26 -4.76
CA ALA A 75 -17.85 20.30 -4.91
C ALA A 75 -16.44 19.80 -4.56
N ASP A 76 -16.31 18.84 -3.64
CA ASP A 76 -15.02 18.32 -3.17
C ASP A 76 -14.28 17.53 -4.25
N PHE A 77 -15.00 17.04 -5.28
CA PHE A 77 -14.42 16.27 -6.39
C PHE A 77 -13.97 17.12 -7.58
N ARG A 78 -14.12 18.46 -7.52
CA ARG A 78 -13.76 19.35 -8.64
C ARG A 78 -12.26 19.59 -8.78
N ALA A 79 -11.51 19.45 -7.69
CA ALA A 79 -10.07 19.70 -7.66
C ALA A 79 -9.36 18.60 -6.88
N VAL A 80 -8.29 18.06 -7.46
CA VAL A 80 -7.42 17.11 -6.78
C VAL A 80 -6.17 17.87 -6.35
N ILE A 81 -6.01 18.07 -5.04
CA ILE A 81 -4.80 18.66 -4.47
C ILE A 81 -3.82 17.52 -4.21
N VAL A 82 -2.79 17.42 -5.06
CA VAL A 82 -1.71 16.46 -4.89
C VAL A 82 -0.54 17.18 -4.24
N ASP A 83 -0.15 16.76 -3.04
CA ASP A 83 1.10 17.20 -2.42
C ASP A 83 2.27 16.57 -3.17
N THR A 84 2.96 17.38 -3.98
CA THR A 84 4.13 16.97 -4.77
C THR A 84 5.44 17.28 -4.05
N THR A 85 5.42 17.59 -2.74
CA THR A 85 6.65 17.83 -1.99
C THR A 85 7.47 16.54 -1.88
N VAL A 86 8.41 16.37 -2.81
CA VAL A 86 9.44 15.35 -2.70
C VAL A 86 10.43 15.85 -1.66
N GLN A 87 10.31 15.37 -0.41
CA GLN A 87 11.44 15.45 0.50
C GLN A 87 12.56 14.61 -0.07
N GLU A 88 13.74 15.21 -0.25
CA GLU A 88 14.96 14.47 -0.51
C GLU A 88 15.20 13.53 0.67
N LYS A 89 14.77 12.27 0.51
CA LYS A 89 15.16 11.23 1.43
C LYS A 89 16.68 11.12 1.29
N ALA A 90 17.43 11.09 2.39
CA ALA A 90 18.88 10.97 2.41
C ALA A 90 19.37 9.58 1.93
N ILE A 91 18.89 9.16 0.77
CA ILE A 91 19.29 7.98 0.02
C ILE A 91 20.06 8.50 -1.17
N THR A 92 21.35 8.23 -1.17
CA THR A 92 22.19 8.42 -2.34
C THR A 92 21.67 7.58 -3.50
N PHE A 93 21.47 8.19 -4.67
CA PHE A 93 21.10 7.47 -5.89
C PHE A 93 22.11 6.34 -6.18
N PRO A 94 21.67 5.09 -6.36
CA PRO A 94 22.57 3.96 -6.57
C PRO A 94 23.09 4.00 -8.01
N THR A 95 24.29 4.55 -8.19
CA THR A 95 25.02 4.38 -9.45
C THR A 95 25.71 3.03 -9.45
N ASP A 96 25.86 2.42 -10.64
CA ASP A 96 26.53 1.13 -10.80
C ASP A 96 27.92 1.12 -10.17
N ALA A 97 28.69 2.21 -10.32
CA ALA A 97 29.99 2.36 -9.68
C ALA A 97 29.93 2.25 -8.14
N LYS A 98 28.90 2.83 -7.50
CA LYS A 98 28.71 2.74 -6.04
C LYS A 98 28.26 1.35 -5.61
N LEU A 99 27.43 0.67 -6.40
CA LEU A 99 27.01 -0.70 -6.14
C LEU A 99 28.19 -1.66 -6.27
N MET A 100 29.02 -1.52 -7.32
CA MET A 100 30.23 -2.31 -7.52
C MET A 100 31.25 -2.09 -6.39
N GLN A 101 31.45 -0.84 -5.95
CA GLN A 101 32.29 -0.52 -4.80
C GLN A 101 31.79 -1.22 -3.53
N ARG A 102 30.49 -1.12 -3.21
CA ARG A 102 29.89 -1.80 -2.05
C ARG A 102 29.98 -3.32 -2.15
N ALA A 103 29.82 -3.88 -3.34
CA ALA A 103 29.98 -5.32 -3.58
C ALA A 103 31.42 -5.75 -3.29
N ARG A 104 32.42 -5.01 -3.79
CA ARG A 104 33.83 -5.29 -3.52
C ARG A 104 34.16 -5.22 -2.03
N GLU A 105 33.71 -4.17 -1.33
CA GLU A 105 33.92 -4.01 0.11
C GLU A 105 33.36 -5.19 0.93
N ARG A 106 32.16 -5.66 0.58
CA ARG A 106 31.56 -6.85 1.20
C ARG A 106 32.38 -8.11 0.93
N LEU A 107 32.87 -8.28 -0.30
CA LEU A 107 33.65 -9.45 -0.71
C LEU A 107 35.01 -9.50 0.02
N VAL A 108 35.71 -8.36 0.12
CA VAL A 108 36.96 -8.24 0.89
C VAL A 108 36.74 -8.54 2.37
N LYS A 109 35.62 -8.10 2.95
CA LYS A 109 35.29 -8.37 4.35
C LYS A 109 35.00 -9.86 4.61
N LEU A 110 34.37 -10.55 3.66
CA LEU A 110 34.13 -11.99 3.73
C LEU A 110 35.43 -12.79 3.61
N ALA A 111 36.36 -12.36 2.74
CA ALA A 111 37.65 -13.01 2.55
C ALA A 111 38.64 -12.82 3.71
N LYS A 112 38.37 -11.89 4.64
CA LYS A 112 39.15 -11.66 5.86
C LYS A 112 38.65 -12.49 7.06
N LYS A 113 37.59 -13.28 6.89
CA LYS A 113 37.17 -14.32 7.83
C LYS A 113 37.74 -15.65 7.38
#